data_AF-A0A353QVH0-F1
#
_entry.id   AF-A0A353QVH0-F1
#
_cell.length_a   1.000
_cell.length_b   1.000
_cell.length_c   1.000
_cell.angle_alpha   90.00
_cell.angle_beta   90.00
_cell.angle_gamma   90.00
#
_symmetry.space_group_name_H-M   'P 1'
#
loop_
_entity.id
_entity.type
_entity.pdbx_description
1 polymer ?
#
loop_
_entity_poly.entity_id
_entity_poly.type
_entity_poly.pdbx_seq_one_letter_code
_entity_poly.pdbx_strand_id
1 'polypeptide(L)'
;MMNITSINYQPKSKLGFGRAFTTNEMALYTQKLDEARNLYEITKDNNEPEKKLNNTTLILPDFYAPKGTIDSDESLKFVKLMQKLNGINVVQGLPRGPISKDNLSPFSSSPFEIGEHLIDLKKADAPDLKTAYENFKTLPENNPLKESFNTFNEENPHLERYGMLEALKEEYGTDYWPHWQGKNAELDKDLFNYDETKEAPVDKKARQEEIKENSLDTIEFYQYKQFIANKQHLETKENLNNEGIKFFGDCLIGFSPRDQWAFKPAFEIGKSIGCPGDGGKFNDWGLPCLDFNKLYNKDGSLGAAGTVLKKKFDV
;
A
#
# COMPACT_ATOMS: atom_id res chain seq x y z
N MET A 1 46.95 24.90 13.43
CA MET A 1 45.90 23.85 13.51
C MET A 1 45.22 23.78 12.17
N MET A 2 45.04 22.56 11.67
CA MET A 2 44.72 22.23 10.28
C MET A 2 43.42 22.85 9.76
N ASN A 3 43.52 23.52 8.61
CA ASN A 3 42.41 23.78 7.72
C ASN A 3 41.97 22.46 7.07
N ILE A 4 40.74 22.04 7.31
CA ILE A 4 40.11 20.98 6.53
C ILE A 4 39.38 21.66 5.36
N THR A 5 40.04 21.70 4.21
CA THR A 5 39.41 21.96 2.92
C THR A 5 38.55 20.75 2.57
N SER A 6 37.25 20.95 2.39
CA SER A 6 36.38 19.93 1.78
C SER A 6 36.84 19.66 0.36
N ILE A 7 37.19 18.41 0.09
CA ILE A 7 37.44 17.94 -1.29
C ILE A 7 36.06 17.83 -1.94
N ASN A 8 35.71 18.84 -2.74
CA ASN A 8 34.62 18.74 -3.72
C ASN A 8 34.99 17.66 -4.73
N TYR A 9 34.46 16.45 -4.55
CA TYR A 9 34.50 15.42 -5.58
C TYR A 9 33.49 15.79 -6.68
N GLN A 10 33.97 16.41 -7.74
CA GLN A 10 33.26 16.54 -9.00
C GLN A 10 33.45 15.22 -9.77
N PRO A 11 32.42 14.38 -9.97
CA PRO A 11 32.58 13.18 -10.76
C PRO A 11 32.82 13.57 -12.21
N LYS A 12 34.00 13.24 -12.73
CA LYS A 12 34.33 13.37 -14.16
C LYS A 12 33.59 12.34 -15.05
N SER A 13 32.67 11.54 -14.52
CA SER A 13 31.91 10.55 -15.28
C SER A 13 30.40 10.86 -15.25
N LYS A 14 29.81 11.02 -16.44
CA LYS A 14 28.35 11.10 -16.69
C LYS A 14 27.68 9.73 -16.51
N LEU A 15 27.91 9.03 -15.41
CA LEU A 15 27.23 7.78 -15.08
C LEU A 15 26.14 8.10 -14.06
N GLY A 16 24.95 8.45 -14.56
CA GLY A 16 23.73 8.52 -13.78
C GLY A 16 22.96 7.20 -13.90
N PHE A 17 22.34 6.76 -12.80
CA PHE A 17 21.41 5.64 -12.80
C PHE A 17 20.18 6.01 -13.66
N GLY A 18 19.72 5.11 -14.53
CA GLY A 18 18.54 5.33 -15.38
C GLY A 18 18.77 6.01 -16.74
N ARG A 19 20.01 6.29 -17.15
CA ARG A 19 20.28 6.73 -18.54
C ARG A 19 20.26 5.54 -19.51
N ALA A 20 19.79 5.79 -20.74
CA ALA A 20 19.91 4.82 -21.82
C ALA A 20 21.40 4.46 -22.08
N PHE A 21 21.64 3.21 -22.45
CA PHE A 21 22.97 2.79 -22.89
C PHE A 21 23.36 3.53 -24.17
N THR A 22 24.60 3.98 -24.22
CA THR A 22 25.19 4.39 -25.50
C THR A 22 25.34 3.19 -26.41
N THR A 23 25.51 3.40 -27.72
CA THR A 23 25.69 2.31 -28.69
C THR A 23 26.84 1.36 -28.31
N ASN A 24 27.93 1.90 -27.77
CA ASN A 24 29.10 1.10 -27.35
C ASN A 24 28.82 0.32 -26.06
N GLU A 25 28.11 0.92 -25.11
CA GLU A 25 27.67 0.22 -23.89
C GLU A 25 26.64 -0.86 -24.21
N MET A 26 25.80 -0.63 -25.23
CA MET A 26 24.82 -1.61 -25.68
C MET A 26 25.49 -2.81 -26.35
N ALA A 27 26.52 -2.57 -27.17
CA ALA A 27 27.32 -3.64 -27.75
C ALA A 27 28.06 -4.44 -26.66
N LEU A 28 28.67 -3.75 -25.70
CA LEU A 28 29.35 -4.40 -24.57
C LEU A 28 28.37 -5.17 -23.66
N TYR A 29 27.19 -4.62 -23.41
CA TYR A 29 26.13 -5.29 -22.66
C TYR A 29 25.69 -6.57 -23.37
N THR A 30 25.38 -6.50 -24.66
CA THR A 30 24.97 -7.68 -25.45
C THR A 30 26.07 -8.74 -25.47
N GLN A 31 27.32 -8.32 -25.66
CA GLN A 31 28.47 -9.22 -25.59
C GLN A 31 28.59 -9.89 -24.21
N LYS A 32 28.47 -9.14 -23.12
CA LYS A 32 28.53 -9.70 -21.76
C LYS A 32 27.35 -10.61 -21.44
N LEU A 33 26.19 -10.32 -22.03
CA LEU A 33 25.01 -11.18 -21.96
C LEU A 33 25.25 -12.51 -22.67
N ASP A 34 25.87 -12.49 -23.85
CA ASP A 34 26.18 -13.69 -24.62
C ASP A 34 27.35 -14.50 -24.03
N GLU A 35 28.35 -13.82 -23.48
CA GLU A 35 29.42 -14.45 -22.69
C GLU A 35 28.85 -15.14 -21.44
N ALA A 36 27.93 -14.49 -20.72
CA ALA A 36 27.25 -15.10 -19.58
C ALA A 36 26.42 -16.33 -20.02
N ARG A 37 25.65 -16.23 -21.11
CA ARG A 37 24.87 -17.36 -21.65
C ARG A 37 25.72 -18.58 -21.99
N ASN A 38 26.92 -18.35 -22.53
CA ASN A 38 27.86 -19.40 -22.89
C ASN A 38 28.60 -19.96 -21.66
N LEU A 39 28.96 -19.12 -20.69
CA LEU A 39 29.67 -19.54 -19.47
C LEU A 39 28.81 -20.42 -18.56
N TYR A 40 27.49 -20.25 -18.60
CA TYR A 40 26.54 -21.01 -17.78
C TYR A 40 25.88 -22.17 -18.55
N GLU A 41 26.44 -22.58 -19.69
CA GLU A 41 26.01 -23.73 -20.50
C GLU A 41 24.47 -23.89 -20.57
N ILE A 42 23.77 -22.80 -20.89
CA ILE A 42 22.30 -22.76 -20.91
C ILE A 42 21.80 -23.54 -22.14
N THR A 43 21.78 -24.87 -22.04
CA THR A 43 20.82 -25.75 -22.71
C THR A 43 19.67 -26.05 -21.77
N LYS A 44 18.46 -26.25 -22.33
CA LYS A 44 17.26 -26.56 -21.55
C LYS A 44 17.49 -27.82 -20.68
N ASP A 45 17.47 -27.59 -19.38
CA ASP A 45 16.86 -28.41 -18.32
C ASP A 45 17.79 -28.95 -17.20
N ASN A 46 17.25 -28.84 -15.99
CA ASN A 46 17.52 -29.49 -14.70
C ASN A 46 18.78 -29.19 -13.86
N ASN A 47 18.49 -28.56 -12.71
CA ASN A 47 19.00 -28.81 -11.35
C ASN A 47 20.50 -28.66 -11.04
N GLU A 48 20.86 -27.56 -10.37
CA GLU A 48 21.65 -27.60 -9.13
C GLU A 48 21.34 -26.38 -8.20
N PRO A 49 21.34 -26.56 -6.87
CA PRO A 49 20.98 -25.54 -5.90
C PRO A 49 22.20 -24.77 -5.36
N GLU A 50 21.91 -23.54 -4.89
CA GLU A 50 22.68 -22.79 -3.88
C GLU A 50 24.02 -22.12 -4.26
N LYS A 51 23.89 -20.88 -4.73
CA LYS A 51 24.69 -19.70 -4.29
C LYS A 51 24.04 -18.42 -4.81
N LYS A 52 22.86 -18.06 -4.30
CA LYS A 52 22.20 -16.80 -4.68
C LYS A 52 22.64 -15.68 -3.73
N LEU A 53 23.53 -14.82 -4.22
CA LEU A 53 23.66 -13.45 -3.73
C LEU A 53 22.24 -12.85 -3.67
N ASN A 54 21.87 -12.17 -2.57
CA ASN A 54 20.61 -11.43 -2.51
C ASN A 54 20.67 -10.26 -3.51
N ASN A 55 20.35 -10.53 -4.77
CA ASN A 55 20.17 -9.52 -5.80
C ASN A 55 18.71 -9.04 -5.70
N THR A 56 18.49 -7.97 -4.95
CA THR A 56 17.17 -7.31 -4.83
C THR A 56 16.89 -6.51 -6.10
N THR A 57 15.71 -6.68 -6.69
CA THR A 57 15.18 -5.75 -7.71
C THR A 57 13.96 -5.04 -7.14
N LEU A 58 13.96 -3.70 -7.22
CA LEU A 58 12.79 -2.89 -6.96
C LEU A 58 11.91 -2.92 -8.22
N ILE A 59 10.72 -3.51 -8.11
CA ILE A 59 9.73 -3.44 -9.19
C ILE A 59 8.78 -2.33 -8.80
N LEU A 60 8.87 -1.23 -9.54
CA LEU A 60 7.92 -0.14 -9.43
C LEU A 60 6.72 -0.45 -10.32
N PRO A 61 5.48 -0.34 -9.82
CA PRO A 61 4.34 -0.23 -10.71
C PRO A 61 4.57 0.96 -11.65
N ASP A 62 4.17 0.81 -12.91
CA ASP A 62 4.23 1.93 -13.87
C ASP A 62 3.18 2.95 -13.46
N PHE A 63 3.62 4.04 -12.81
CA PHE A 63 2.75 5.12 -12.33
C PHE A 63 2.10 5.92 -13.47
N TYR A 64 2.55 5.73 -14.73
CA TYR A 64 2.07 6.45 -15.91
C TYR A 64 1.25 5.58 -16.87
N ALA A 65 1.26 4.26 -16.69
CA ALA A 65 0.38 3.35 -17.41
C ALA A 65 -0.70 2.79 -16.47
N PRO A 66 -2.01 2.88 -16.83
CA PRO A 66 -3.11 2.41 -15.98
C PRO A 66 -3.18 0.88 -15.79
N LYS A 67 -2.08 0.14 -15.98
CA LYS A 67 -2.06 -1.33 -16.17
C LYS A 67 -0.83 -2.05 -15.59
N GLY A 68 0.07 -1.37 -14.90
CA GLY A 68 1.26 -1.98 -14.32
C GLY A 68 1.09 -2.28 -12.83
N THR A 69 0.65 -3.48 -12.48
CA THR A 69 0.68 -3.98 -11.09
C THR A 69 1.66 -5.14 -10.98
N ILE A 70 2.32 -5.32 -9.81
CA ILE A 70 3.11 -6.54 -9.54
C ILE A 70 2.24 -7.79 -9.66
N ASP A 71 0.93 -7.63 -9.50
CA ASP A 71 -0.06 -8.69 -9.53
C ASP A 71 -0.43 -9.15 -10.94
N SER A 72 0.15 -8.56 -11.98
CA SER A 72 -0.12 -8.95 -13.36
C SER A 72 0.74 -10.13 -13.82
N ASP A 73 0.23 -10.86 -14.81
CA ASP A 73 0.99 -11.94 -15.46
C ASP A 73 2.25 -11.41 -16.15
N GLU A 74 2.21 -10.18 -16.67
CA GLU A 74 3.36 -9.51 -17.28
C GLU A 74 4.47 -9.23 -16.25
N SER A 75 4.11 -8.76 -15.05
CA SER A 75 5.06 -8.53 -13.96
C SER A 75 5.71 -9.83 -13.51
N LEU A 76 4.93 -10.90 -13.37
CA LEU A 76 5.46 -12.21 -13.01
C LEU A 76 6.42 -12.75 -14.09
N LYS A 77 6.10 -12.59 -15.38
CA LYS A 77 7.01 -12.95 -16.49
C LYS A 77 8.32 -12.16 -16.42
N PHE A 78 8.25 -10.86 -16.10
CA PHE A 78 9.44 -10.02 -15.93
C PHE A 78 10.29 -10.52 -14.76
N VAL A 79 9.70 -10.80 -13.59
CA VAL A 79 10.47 -11.30 -12.43
C VAL A 79 11.15 -12.62 -12.75
N LYS A 80 10.45 -13.55 -13.40
CA LYS A 80 11.02 -14.83 -13.84
C LYS A 80 12.15 -14.65 -14.85
N LEU A 81 12.02 -13.70 -15.78
CA LEU A 81 13.09 -13.37 -16.71
C LEU A 81 14.31 -12.83 -15.96
N MET A 82 14.12 -11.89 -15.05
CA MET A 82 15.21 -11.35 -14.23
C MET A 82 15.86 -12.47 -13.42
N GLN A 83 15.08 -13.32 -12.74
CA GLN A 83 15.60 -14.47 -12.00
C GLN A 83 16.51 -15.35 -12.86
N LYS A 84 16.13 -15.61 -14.12
CA LYS A 84 16.96 -16.39 -15.06
C LYS A 84 18.21 -15.64 -15.52
N LEU A 85 18.12 -14.32 -15.73
CA LEU A 85 19.23 -13.52 -16.25
C LEU A 85 20.29 -13.17 -15.20
N ASN A 86 19.88 -12.87 -13.98
CA ASN A 86 20.77 -12.31 -12.95
C ASN A 86 20.62 -12.98 -11.57
N GLY A 87 19.84 -14.06 -11.48
CA GLY A 87 19.70 -14.84 -10.26
C GLY A 87 18.87 -14.17 -9.17
N ILE A 88 18.08 -13.11 -9.46
CA ILE A 88 17.25 -12.49 -8.41
C ILE A 88 16.36 -13.53 -7.73
N ASN A 89 16.30 -13.44 -6.41
CA ASN A 89 15.46 -14.25 -5.54
C ASN A 89 14.70 -13.38 -4.54
N VAL A 90 14.74 -12.07 -4.73
CA VAL A 90 14.06 -11.09 -3.90
C VAL A 90 13.46 -10.00 -4.77
N VAL A 91 12.16 -9.75 -4.58
CA VAL A 91 11.45 -8.57 -5.06
C VAL A 91 11.09 -7.71 -3.86
N GLN A 92 11.41 -6.43 -3.94
CA GLN A 92 10.95 -5.45 -2.97
C GLN A 92 9.86 -4.59 -3.61
N GLY A 93 8.72 -4.45 -2.91
CA GLY A 93 7.66 -3.51 -3.25
C GLY A 93 7.73 -2.25 -2.40
N LEU A 94 7.09 -1.18 -2.88
CA LEU A 94 6.83 0.05 -2.12
C LEU A 94 5.56 -0.09 -1.25
N PRO A 95 5.21 0.90 -0.41
CA PRO A 95 3.93 0.87 0.29
C PRO A 95 2.76 0.71 -0.69
N ARG A 96 1.77 -0.09 -0.29
CA ARG A 96 0.69 -0.56 -1.19
C ARG A 96 -0.59 0.26 -1.09
N GLY A 97 -0.60 1.32 -0.29
CA GLY A 97 -1.79 2.11 -0.05
C GLY A 97 -2.25 2.91 -1.27
N PRO A 98 -3.48 3.46 -1.24
CA PRO A 98 -4.02 4.27 -2.33
C PRO A 98 -3.13 5.46 -2.67
N ILE A 99 -2.97 5.72 -3.97
CA ILE A 99 -2.30 6.92 -4.50
C ILE A 99 -3.35 7.90 -5.03
N SER A 100 -3.09 9.20 -4.92
CA SER A 100 -4.00 10.23 -5.45
C SER A 100 -3.48 10.76 -6.79
N LYS A 101 -4.37 11.36 -7.59
CA LYS A 101 -3.97 11.97 -8.88
C LYS A 101 -2.98 13.12 -8.70
N ASP A 102 -3.13 13.88 -7.61
CA ASP A 102 -2.29 15.04 -7.30
C ASP A 102 -0.99 14.66 -6.58
N ASN A 103 -0.94 13.45 -6.00
CA ASN A 103 0.24 12.92 -5.33
C ASN A 103 0.35 11.40 -5.54
N LEU A 104 1.20 11.03 -6.50
CA LEU A 104 1.50 9.64 -6.86
C LEU A 104 2.48 8.95 -5.89
N SER A 105 2.89 9.63 -4.80
CA SER A 105 3.78 9.03 -3.81
C SER A 105 3.05 7.94 -3.01
N PRO A 106 3.57 6.70 -2.99
CA PRO A 106 3.02 5.67 -2.10
C PRO A 106 3.28 5.98 -0.61
N PHE A 107 4.19 6.92 -0.31
CA PHE A 107 4.57 7.32 1.05
C PHE A 107 3.63 8.34 1.72
N SER A 108 2.49 8.64 1.10
CA SER A 108 1.43 9.50 1.68
C SER A 108 0.08 8.79 1.81
N SER A 109 0.08 7.47 1.68
CA SER A 109 -1.12 6.64 1.66
C SER A 109 -1.48 6.10 3.06
N SER A 110 -2.57 5.34 3.16
CA SER A 110 -2.90 4.57 4.36
C SER A 110 -2.09 3.27 4.42
N PRO A 111 -1.56 2.86 5.58
CA PRO A 111 -0.95 1.54 5.76
C PRO A 111 -1.99 0.42 5.95
N PHE A 112 -3.28 0.75 6.07
CA PHE A 112 -4.37 -0.21 6.27
C PHE A 112 -5.20 -0.46 5.01
N GLU A 113 -5.06 0.40 4.00
CA GLU A 113 -5.74 0.27 2.72
C GLU A 113 -4.76 -0.27 1.66
N ILE A 114 -5.30 -0.95 0.65
CA ILE A 114 -4.59 -1.35 -0.57
C ILE A 114 -5.15 -0.51 -1.72
N GLY A 115 -4.27 0.06 -2.53
CA GLY A 115 -4.65 0.96 -3.62
C GLY A 115 -5.30 0.22 -4.78
N GLU A 116 -6.39 0.78 -5.31
CA GLU A 116 -7.11 0.21 -6.46
C GLU A 116 -6.27 0.12 -7.74
N HIS A 117 -5.22 0.94 -7.85
CA HIS A 117 -4.22 0.89 -8.93
C HIS A 117 -3.41 -0.42 -8.96
N LEU A 118 -3.44 -1.22 -7.89
CA LEU A 118 -2.79 -2.52 -7.82
C LEU A 118 -3.68 -3.67 -8.33
N ILE A 119 -4.95 -3.41 -8.60
CA ILE A 119 -5.88 -4.44 -9.06
C ILE A 119 -5.70 -4.68 -10.57
N ASP A 120 -5.40 -5.93 -10.94
CA ASP A 120 -5.44 -6.40 -12.32
C ASP A 120 -6.89 -6.71 -12.74
N LEU A 121 -7.47 -5.82 -13.53
CA LEU A 121 -8.82 -5.96 -14.08
C LEU A 121 -8.97 -7.14 -15.04
N LYS A 122 -7.89 -7.63 -15.67
CA LYS A 122 -7.96 -8.84 -16.49
C LYS A 122 -8.24 -10.07 -15.63
N LYS A 123 -7.63 -10.14 -14.44
CA LYS A 123 -7.88 -11.21 -13.46
C LYS A 123 -9.28 -11.12 -12.84
N ALA A 124 -9.85 -9.92 -12.80
CA ALA A 124 -11.22 -9.69 -12.38
C ALA A 124 -12.27 -9.96 -13.49
N ASP A 125 -11.83 -10.29 -14.71
CA ASP A 125 -12.67 -10.52 -15.89
C ASP A 125 -13.70 -9.40 -16.13
N ALA A 126 -13.25 -8.14 -16.00
CA ALA A 126 -14.12 -6.97 -16.10
C ALA A 126 -13.41 -5.78 -16.76
N PRO A 127 -14.17 -4.90 -17.47
CA PRO A 127 -13.60 -3.69 -18.08
C PRO A 127 -13.22 -2.62 -17.04
N ASP A 128 -13.87 -2.62 -15.87
CA ASP A 128 -13.62 -1.71 -14.76
C ASP A 128 -14.07 -2.33 -13.42
N LEU A 129 -13.68 -1.71 -12.31
CA LEU A 129 -13.96 -2.22 -10.96
C LEU A 129 -15.45 -2.20 -10.63
N LYS A 130 -16.21 -1.25 -11.18
CA LYS A 130 -17.65 -1.18 -10.93
C LYS A 130 -18.35 -2.37 -11.56
N THR A 131 -18.05 -2.67 -12.81
CA THR A 131 -18.54 -3.85 -13.52
C THR A 131 -18.11 -5.14 -12.82
N ALA A 132 -16.88 -5.21 -12.32
CA ALA A 132 -16.41 -6.35 -11.52
C ALA A 132 -17.27 -6.56 -10.26
N TYR A 133 -17.58 -5.47 -9.55
CA TYR A 133 -18.45 -5.50 -8.36
C TYR A 133 -19.91 -5.86 -8.71
N GLU A 134 -20.47 -5.31 -9.79
CA GLU A 134 -21.81 -5.69 -10.25
C GLU A 134 -21.87 -7.19 -10.60
N ASN A 135 -20.87 -7.71 -11.32
CA ASN A 135 -20.77 -9.14 -11.61
C ASN A 135 -20.67 -9.95 -10.31
N PHE A 136 -19.85 -9.51 -9.36
CA PHE A 136 -19.73 -10.14 -8.04
C PHE A 136 -21.08 -10.17 -7.31
N LYS A 137 -21.86 -9.09 -7.34
CA LYS A 137 -23.19 -9.04 -6.73
C LYS A 137 -24.15 -10.08 -7.30
N THR A 138 -24.04 -10.41 -8.59
CA THR A 138 -24.90 -11.43 -9.23
C THR A 138 -24.53 -12.88 -8.89
N LEU A 139 -23.40 -13.12 -8.23
CA LEU A 139 -23.00 -14.47 -7.83
C LEU A 139 -23.98 -15.04 -6.79
N PRO A 140 -24.25 -16.35 -6.81
CA PRO A 140 -25.02 -17.01 -5.75
C PRO A 140 -24.42 -16.77 -4.37
N GLU A 141 -25.25 -16.64 -3.33
CA GLU A 141 -24.76 -16.39 -1.96
C GLU A 141 -23.83 -17.50 -1.44
N ASN A 142 -23.99 -18.73 -1.90
CA ASN A 142 -23.11 -19.86 -1.57
C ASN A 142 -21.85 -19.94 -2.46
N ASN A 143 -21.55 -18.91 -3.25
CA ASN A 143 -20.34 -18.87 -4.06
C ASN A 143 -19.11 -18.71 -3.13
N PRO A 144 -18.04 -19.51 -3.31
CA PRO A 144 -16.83 -19.40 -2.47
C PRO A 144 -16.19 -18.01 -2.44
N LEU A 145 -16.37 -17.20 -3.50
CA LEU A 145 -15.88 -15.83 -3.54
C LEU A 145 -16.67 -14.90 -2.61
N LYS A 146 -17.99 -15.12 -2.48
CA LYS A 146 -18.85 -14.40 -1.53
C LYS A 146 -18.51 -14.76 -0.09
N GLU A 147 -18.29 -16.05 0.18
CA GLU A 147 -17.80 -16.52 1.48
C GLU A 147 -16.45 -15.90 1.83
N SER A 148 -15.49 -15.93 0.91
CA SER A 148 -14.16 -15.32 1.10
C SER A 148 -14.24 -13.81 1.34
N PHE A 149 -15.15 -13.11 0.66
CA PHE A 149 -15.40 -11.68 0.87
C PHE A 149 -15.95 -11.39 2.27
N ASN A 150 -16.92 -12.18 2.72
CA ASN A 150 -17.50 -12.05 4.05
C ASN A 150 -16.45 -12.29 5.14
N THR A 151 -15.69 -13.39 5.05
CA THR A 151 -14.58 -13.68 5.96
C THR A 151 -13.55 -12.56 5.97
N PHE A 152 -13.18 -12.04 4.80
CA PHE A 152 -12.24 -10.92 4.70
C PHE A 152 -12.77 -9.68 5.44
N ASN A 153 -14.05 -9.34 5.32
CA ASN A 153 -14.62 -8.20 6.02
C ASN A 153 -14.73 -8.42 7.54
N GLU A 154 -15.05 -9.65 7.98
CA GLU A 154 -15.08 -10.03 9.40
C GLU A 154 -13.69 -9.92 10.05
N GLU A 155 -12.64 -10.35 9.34
CA GLU A 155 -11.25 -10.22 9.77
C GLU A 155 -10.76 -8.76 9.72
N ASN A 156 -11.39 -7.93 8.89
CA ASN A 156 -10.99 -6.54 8.65
C ASN A 156 -12.12 -5.54 8.94
N PRO A 157 -12.64 -5.47 10.18
CA PRO A 157 -13.83 -4.65 10.52
C PRO A 157 -13.62 -3.14 10.36
N HIS A 158 -12.37 -2.70 10.26
CA HIS A 158 -12.03 -1.31 9.98
C HIS A 158 -12.42 -0.86 8.58
N LEU A 159 -12.53 -1.77 7.61
CA LEU A 159 -12.90 -1.43 6.24
C LEU A 159 -14.30 -0.82 6.15
N GLU A 160 -15.19 -1.16 7.08
CA GLU A 160 -16.48 -0.49 7.20
C GLU A 160 -16.31 1.01 7.51
N ARG A 161 -15.36 1.38 8.39
CA ARG A 161 -15.05 2.78 8.68
C ARG A 161 -14.63 3.50 7.40
N TYR A 162 -13.70 2.93 6.63
CA TYR A 162 -13.25 3.52 5.37
C TYR A 162 -14.36 3.56 4.30
N GLY A 163 -15.23 2.56 4.25
CA GLY A 163 -16.42 2.58 3.40
C GLY A 163 -17.36 3.74 3.75
N MET A 164 -17.59 3.98 5.04
CA MET A 164 -18.35 5.17 5.50
C MET A 164 -17.63 6.47 5.12
N LEU A 165 -16.29 6.50 5.18
CA LEU A 165 -15.54 7.67 4.73
C LEU A 165 -15.77 7.94 3.24
N GLU A 166 -15.82 6.91 2.38
CA GLU A 166 -16.16 7.11 0.96
C GLU A 166 -17.58 7.67 0.78
N ALA A 167 -18.56 7.20 1.55
CA ALA A 167 -19.91 7.79 1.52
C ALA A 167 -19.92 9.26 1.96
N LEU A 168 -19.20 9.60 3.03
CA LEU A 168 -19.09 10.98 3.52
C LEU A 168 -18.29 11.87 2.58
N LYS A 169 -17.29 11.32 1.89
CA LYS A 169 -16.55 12.02 0.83
C LYS A 169 -17.46 12.40 -0.33
N GLU A 170 -18.41 11.55 -0.71
CA GLU A 170 -19.43 11.90 -1.70
C GLU A 170 -20.35 13.03 -1.20
N GLU A 171 -20.75 12.99 0.09
CA GLU A 171 -21.58 14.03 0.72
C GLU A 171 -20.87 15.39 0.79
N TYR A 172 -19.60 15.41 1.24
CA TYR A 172 -18.85 16.65 1.48
C TYR A 172 -17.96 17.10 0.30
N GLY A 173 -17.83 16.28 -0.74
CA GLY A 173 -17.00 16.56 -1.91
C GLY A 173 -15.49 16.48 -1.68
N THR A 174 -15.03 15.97 -0.54
CA THR A 174 -13.61 15.81 -0.20
C THR A 174 -13.41 14.69 0.81
N ASP A 175 -12.30 13.97 0.72
CA ASP A 175 -11.88 12.97 1.71
C ASP A 175 -11.06 13.59 2.86
N TYR A 176 -10.71 14.88 2.75
CA TYR A 176 -10.05 15.60 3.83
C TYR A 176 -11.08 16.08 4.85
N TRP A 177 -11.39 15.19 5.80
CA TRP A 177 -12.39 15.40 6.86
C TRP A 177 -12.30 16.72 7.64
N PRO A 178 -11.11 17.34 7.86
CA PRO A 178 -11.07 18.64 8.53
C PRO A 178 -11.82 19.74 7.78
N HIS A 179 -11.99 19.61 6.46
CA HIS A 179 -12.73 20.55 5.61
C HIS A 179 -14.23 20.29 5.54
N TRP A 180 -14.75 19.22 6.14
CA TRP A 180 -16.18 18.95 6.12
C TRP A 180 -16.95 20.09 6.81
N GLN A 181 -18.05 20.52 6.18
CA GLN A 181 -18.89 21.62 6.64
C GLN A 181 -20.35 21.27 6.38
N GLY A 182 -21.25 21.76 7.22
CA GLY A 182 -22.68 21.49 7.09
C GLY A 182 -23.30 21.01 8.41
N LYS A 183 -24.55 20.56 8.32
CA LYS A 183 -25.38 20.25 9.49
C LYS A 183 -24.78 19.14 10.37
N ASN A 184 -24.27 18.07 9.76
CA ASN A 184 -23.75 16.90 10.46
C ASN A 184 -22.21 16.89 10.57
N ALA A 185 -21.53 17.91 10.05
CA ALA A 185 -20.08 17.88 9.84
C ALA A 185 -19.29 17.64 11.13
N GLU A 186 -19.64 18.27 12.25
CA GLU A 186 -18.91 18.07 13.51
C GLU A 186 -19.09 16.66 14.06
N LEU A 187 -20.30 16.08 13.93
CA LEU A 187 -20.54 14.69 14.32
C LEU A 187 -19.76 13.74 13.41
N ASP A 188 -19.78 13.97 12.09
CA ASP A 188 -19.11 13.11 11.11
C ASP A 188 -17.58 13.18 11.25
N LYS A 189 -17.01 14.35 11.56
CA LYS A 189 -15.56 14.49 11.85
C LYS A 189 -15.12 13.70 13.09
N ASP A 190 -16.03 13.49 14.04
CA ASP A 190 -15.79 12.79 15.30
C ASP A 190 -16.49 11.41 15.36
N LEU A 191 -16.97 10.89 14.22
CA LEU A 191 -17.83 9.72 14.16
C LEU A 191 -17.22 8.50 14.85
N PHE A 192 -15.89 8.35 14.80
CA PHE A 192 -15.14 7.27 15.44
C PHE A 192 -14.26 7.72 16.62
N ASN A 193 -14.50 8.93 17.15
CA ASN A 193 -13.79 9.46 18.30
C ASN A 193 -14.40 8.95 19.62
N TYR A 194 -14.22 7.68 19.91
CA TYR A 194 -14.62 7.06 21.18
C TYR A 194 -13.79 5.81 21.44
N ASP A 195 -13.79 5.36 22.69
CA ASP A 195 -13.12 4.13 23.10
C ASP A 195 -13.81 2.91 22.46
N GLU A 196 -13.14 2.25 21.52
CA GLU A 196 -13.72 1.13 20.76
C GLU A 196 -13.93 -0.14 21.60
N THR A 197 -13.38 -0.21 22.81
CA THR A 197 -13.69 -1.31 23.75
C THR A 197 -15.02 -1.10 24.47
N LYS A 198 -15.74 0.00 24.18
CA LYS A 198 -17.03 0.35 24.76
C LYS A 198 -18.07 0.53 23.65
N GLU A 199 -19.33 0.51 24.04
CA GLU A 199 -20.41 0.87 23.12
C GLU A 199 -20.22 2.30 22.62
N ALA A 200 -20.44 2.49 21.32
CA ALA A 200 -20.42 3.81 20.71
C ALA A 200 -21.49 4.73 21.36
N PRO A 201 -21.20 6.02 21.55
CA PRO A 201 -22.20 7.01 21.93
C PRO A 201 -23.45 6.93 21.03
N VAL A 202 -24.64 7.14 21.60
CA VAL A 202 -25.93 6.93 20.94
C VAL A 202 -26.06 7.72 19.64
N ASP A 203 -25.61 8.98 19.63
CA ASP A 203 -25.62 9.86 18.46
C ASP A 203 -24.68 9.35 17.35
N LYS A 204 -23.48 8.90 17.70
CA LYS A 204 -22.52 8.32 16.75
C LYS A 204 -23.02 7.00 16.18
N LYS A 205 -23.59 6.13 17.03
CA LYS A 205 -24.18 4.86 16.60
C LYS A 205 -25.34 5.09 15.63
N ALA A 206 -26.27 5.98 15.97
CA ALA A 206 -27.39 6.32 15.10
C ALA A 206 -26.92 6.88 13.74
N ARG A 207 -25.89 7.74 13.75
CA ARG A 207 -25.31 8.28 12.51
C ARG A 207 -24.59 7.21 11.68
N GLN A 208 -23.87 6.28 12.32
CA GLN A 208 -23.26 5.14 11.64
C GLN A 208 -24.32 4.26 10.97
N GLU A 209 -25.42 3.96 11.66
CA GLU A 209 -26.54 3.19 11.11
C GLU A 209 -27.21 3.91 9.93
N GLU A 210 -27.45 5.22 10.05
CA GLU A 210 -27.99 6.06 8.96
C GLU A 210 -27.09 6.01 7.71
N ILE A 211 -25.77 6.15 7.87
CA ILE A 211 -24.82 6.10 6.74
C ILE A 211 -24.83 4.69 6.09
N LYS A 212 -24.88 3.63 6.91
CA LYS A 212 -24.97 2.25 6.37
C LYS A 212 -26.23 2.04 5.56
N GLU A 213 -27.38 2.49 6.05
CA GLU A 213 -28.65 2.33 5.35
C GLU A 213 -28.68 3.12 4.04
N ASN A 214 -28.16 4.36 4.03
CA ASN A 214 -28.22 5.24 2.87
C ASN A 214 -27.12 4.99 1.84
N SER A 215 -26.02 4.35 2.22
CA SER A 215 -24.81 4.23 1.38
C SER A 215 -24.20 2.83 1.40
N LEU A 216 -25.03 1.80 1.61
CA LEU A 216 -24.59 0.40 1.65
C LEU A 216 -23.77 0.00 0.41
N ASP A 217 -24.25 0.33 -0.79
CA ASP A 217 -23.56 -0.01 -2.06
C ASP A 217 -22.17 0.67 -2.15
N THR A 218 -22.03 1.91 -1.68
CA THR A 218 -20.75 2.62 -1.62
C THR A 218 -19.78 1.95 -0.64
N ILE A 219 -20.28 1.56 0.54
CA ILE A 219 -19.49 0.88 1.59
C ILE A 219 -19.02 -0.48 1.10
N GLU A 220 -19.93 -1.31 0.57
CA GLU A 220 -19.63 -2.64 0.07
C GLU A 220 -18.72 -2.59 -1.17
N PHE A 221 -18.92 -1.62 -2.07
CA PHE A 221 -18.04 -1.45 -3.22
C PHE A 221 -16.61 -1.12 -2.76
N TYR A 222 -16.45 -0.26 -1.75
CA TYR A 222 -15.14 0.02 -1.17
C TYR A 222 -14.51 -1.25 -0.57
N GLN A 223 -15.26 -2.01 0.24
CA GLN A 223 -14.80 -3.28 0.80
C GLN A 223 -14.39 -4.28 -0.28
N TYR A 224 -15.18 -4.36 -1.37
CA TYR A 224 -14.89 -5.25 -2.50
C TYR A 224 -13.56 -4.90 -3.17
N LYS A 225 -13.26 -3.60 -3.36
CA LYS A 225 -11.95 -3.18 -3.90
C LYS A 225 -10.80 -3.63 -3.00
N GLN A 226 -10.94 -3.47 -1.68
CA GLN A 226 -9.93 -3.92 -0.72
C GLN A 226 -9.75 -5.44 -0.75
N PHE A 227 -10.86 -6.19 -0.81
CA PHE A 227 -10.86 -7.64 -0.91
C PHE A 227 -10.14 -8.15 -2.16
N ILE A 228 -10.51 -7.65 -3.34
CA ILE A 228 -9.90 -8.11 -4.60
C ILE A 228 -8.43 -7.72 -4.67
N ALA A 229 -8.06 -6.53 -4.21
CA ALA A 229 -6.66 -6.12 -4.15
C ALA A 229 -5.85 -7.02 -3.21
N ASN A 230 -6.37 -7.35 -2.03
CA ASN A 230 -5.71 -8.27 -1.10
C ASN A 230 -5.59 -9.69 -1.68
N LYS A 231 -6.67 -10.21 -2.26
CA LYS A 231 -6.72 -11.55 -2.87
C LYS A 231 -5.66 -11.68 -3.97
N GLN A 232 -5.63 -10.76 -4.93
CA GLN A 232 -4.66 -10.78 -6.01
C GLN A 232 -3.22 -10.63 -5.47
N HIS A 233 -3.01 -9.79 -4.46
CA HIS A 233 -1.70 -9.63 -3.84
C HIS A 233 -1.17 -10.92 -3.18
N LEU A 234 -2.03 -11.63 -2.45
CA LEU A 234 -1.68 -12.90 -1.81
C LEU A 234 -1.36 -13.97 -2.85
N GLU A 235 -2.13 -14.07 -3.92
CA GLU A 235 -1.87 -14.98 -5.04
C GLU A 235 -0.51 -14.69 -5.71
N THR A 236 -0.19 -13.42 -5.93
CA THR A 236 1.11 -13.02 -6.51
C THR A 236 2.26 -13.37 -5.59
N LYS A 237 2.13 -13.09 -4.29
CA LYS A 237 3.14 -13.44 -3.29
C LYS A 237 3.36 -14.95 -3.26
N GLU A 238 2.29 -15.74 -3.30
CA GLU A 238 2.38 -17.20 -3.37
C GLU A 238 3.08 -17.67 -4.66
N ASN A 239 2.70 -17.12 -5.81
CA ASN A 239 3.33 -17.43 -7.10
C ASN A 239 4.83 -17.11 -7.12
N LEU A 240 5.25 -15.98 -6.54
CA LEU A 240 6.66 -15.63 -6.40
C LEU A 240 7.39 -16.59 -5.47
N ASN A 241 6.80 -16.91 -4.31
CA ASN A 241 7.40 -17.82 -3.34
C ASN A 241 7.57 -19.24 -3.90
N ASN A 242 6.59 -19.74 -4.68
CA ASN A 242 6.66 -21.03 -5.37
C ASN A 242 7.81 -21.11 -6.39
N GLU A 243 8.25 -19.96 -6.91
CA GLU A 243 9.40 -19.83 -7.82
C GLU A 243 10.71 -19.54 -7.06
N GLY A 244 10.71 -19.63 -5.73
CA GLY A 244 11.87 -19.34 -4.88
C GLY A 244 12.25 -17.86 -4.84
N ILE A 245 11.29 -16.97 -5.10
CA ILE A 245 11.46 -15.51 -5.04
C ILE A 245 10.71 -14.98 -3.83
N LYS A 246 11.44 -14.38 -2.89
CA LYS A 246 10.85 -13.73 -1.71
C LYS A 246 10.29 -12.36 -2.08
N PHE A 247 9.10 -12.03 -1.60
CA PHE A 247 8.54 -10.69 -1.69
C PHE A 247 8.65 -9.96 -0.35
N PHE A 248 9.28 -8.79 -0.33
CA PHE A 248 9.28 -7.87 0.81
C PHE A 248 8.47 -6.63 0.49
N GLY A 249 7.47 -6.34 1.32
CA GLY A 249 6.78 -5.05 1.30
C GLY A 249 7.61 -3.98 2.00
N ASP A 250 7.29 -2.73 1.70
CA ASP A 250 7.75 -1.56 2.45
C ASP A 250 6.62 -1.09 3.39
N CYS A 251 6.98 -0.75 4.62
CA CYS A 251 6.05 -0.30 5.64
C CYS A 251 6.18 1.21 5.80
N LEU A 252 5.11 1.92 5.46
CA LEU A 252 5.02 3.36 5.64
C LEU A 252 5.37 3.74 7.09
N ILE A 253 6.14 4.80 7.33
CA ILE A 253 6.42 5.23 8.71
C ILE A 253 5.19 5.82 9.40
N GLY A 254 4.41 6.62 8.68
CA GLY A 254 3.25 7.34 9.20
C GLY A 254 1.92 6.66 8.95
N PHE A 255 0.89 7.48 8.97
CA PHE A 255 -0.50 7.20 8.66
C PHE A 255 -1.01 8.29 7.72
N SER A 256 -2.22 8.12 7.20
CA SER A 256 -2.94 9.10 6.41
C SER A 256 -3.98 9.86 7.24
N PRO A 257 -4.49 11.02 6.78
CA PRO A 257 -5.63 11.67 7.39
C PRO A 257 -6.88 10.78 7.52
N ARG A 258 -7.04 9.80 6.61
CA ARG A 258 -8.14 8.81 6.64
C ARG A 258 -8.01 7.87 7.84
N ASP A 259 -6.80 7.42 8.13
CA ASP A 259 -6.52 6.61 9.32
C ASP A 259 -6.72 7.42 10.59
N GLN A 260 -6.32 8.70 10.58
CA GLN A 260 -6.56 9.61 11.70
C GLN A 260 -8.05 9.79 11.98
N TRP A 261 -8.91 9.79 10.96
CA TRP A 261 -10.34 9.82 11.17
C TRP A 261 -10.90 8.47 11.66
N ALA A 262 -10.52 7.37 11.00
CA ALA A 262 -11.02 6.04 11.31
C ALA A 262 -10.61 5.54 12.71
N PHE A 263 -9.46 5.99 13.22
CA PHE A 263 -8.95 5.64 14.55
C PHE A 263 -8.62 6.87 15.40
N LYS A 264 -9.44 7.91 15.32
CA LYS A 264 -9.21 9.23 15.95
C LYS A 264 -8.68 9.22 17.39
N PRO A 265 -9.14 8.35 18.32
CA PRO A 265 -8.61 8.31 19.68
C PRO A 265 -7.11 8.02 19.78
N ALA A 266 -6.54 7.34 18.77
CA ALA A 266 -5.13 6.95 18.71
C ALA A 266 -4.18 8.09 18.34
N PHE A 267 -4.69 9.22 17.84
CA PHE A 267 -3.88 10.29 17.28
C PHE A 267 -3.91 11.57 18.12
N GLU A 268 -2.83 12.33 18.03
CA GLU A 268 -2.72 13.68 18.57
C GLU A 268 -3.14 14.68 17.48
N ILE A 269 -4.35 15.22 17.59
CA ILE A 269 -4.89 16.16 16.59
C ILE A 269 -4.08 17.46 16.57
N GLY A 270 -3.75 17.94 15.36
CA GLY A 270 -2.97 19.15 15.16
C GLY A 270 -1.45 18.97 15.29
N LYS A 271 -0.98 17.73 15.51
CA LYS A 271 0.46 17.39 15.42
C LYS A 271 0.72 16.45 14.25
N SER A 272 1.87 16.65 13.61
CA SER A 272 2.38 15.84 12.52
C SER A 272 3.75 15.26 12.87
N ILE A 273 4.12 14.20 12.16
CA ILE A 273 5.47 13.64 12.21
C ILE A 273 6.40 14.35 11.21
N GLY A 274 7.68 14.38 11.54
CA GLY A 274 8.71 14.97 10.71
C GLY A 274 10.10 14.70 11.29
N CYS A 275 11.12 15.34 10.75
CA CYS A 275 12.48 15.23 11.25
C CYS A 275 13.15 16.61 11.40
N PRO A 276 14.19 16.74 12.23
CA PRO A 276 15.05 17.92 12.20
C PRO A 276 15.59 18.15 10.79
N GLY A 277 15.50 19.38 10.32
CA GLY A 277 16.09 19.85 9.07
C GLY A 277 17.35 20.67 9.30
N ASP A 278 18.02 21.02 8.21
CA ASP A 278 19.25 21.80 8.26
C ASP A 278 19.03 23.19 8.84
N GLY A 279 20.03 23.69 9.59
CA GLY A 279 20.00 25.04 10.15
C GLY A 279 18.95 25.25 11.25
N GLY A 280 18.55 24.18 11.94
CA GLY A 280 17.56 24.24 13.03
C GLY A 280 16.10 24.35 12.56
N LYS A 281 15.85 24.10 11.26
CA LYS A 281 14.50 23.98 10.73
C LYS A 281 13.91 22.61 11.07
N PHE A 282 12.60 22.45 10.91
CA PHE A 282 11.93 21.16 11.00
C PHE A 282 11.35 20.80 9.64
N ASN A 283 11.62 19.58 9.18
CA ASN A 283 10.99 19.01 7.99
C ASN A 283 9.70 18.33 8.43
N ASP A 284 8.61 19.07 8.40
CA ASP A 284 7.27 18.53 8.62
C ASP A 284 6.82 17.73 7.41
N TRP A 285 6.44 16.47 7.62
CA TRP A 285 5.96 15.59 6.55
C TRP A 285 4.44 15.63 6.39
N GLY A 286 3.73 16.35 7.28
CA GLY A 286 2.27 16.48 7.23
C GLY A 286 1.49 15.19 7.55
N LEU A 287 2.19 14.13 7.98
CA LEU A 287 1.58 12.84 8.33
C LEU A 287 1.09 12.87 9.78
N PRO A 288 -0.12 12.35 10.10
CA PRO A 288 -0.66 12.31 11.45
C PRO A 288 0.28 11.67 12.48
N CYS A 289 0.35 12.29 13.66
CA CYS A 289 1.13 11.79 14.79
C CYS A 289 0.24 10.95 15.74
N LEU A 290 0.70 9.76 16.11
CA LEU A 290 0.08 8.98 17.18
C LEU A 290 0.23 9.72 18.52
N ASP A 291 -0.78 9.61 19.37
CA ASP A 291 -0.66 10.05 20.76
C ASP A 291 0.13 9.00 21.55
N PHE A 292 1.43 9.23 21.71
CA PHE A 292 2.30 8.28 22.40
C PHE A 292 1.93 8.04 23.87
N ASN A 293 1.18 8.95 24.50
CA ASN A 293 0.67 8.72 25.86
C ASN A 293 -0.44 7.66 25.89
N LYS A 294 -0.98 7.27 24.73
CA LYS A 294 -1.99 6.23 24.56
C LYS A 294 -1.42 4.95 23.94
N LEU A 295 -0.09 4.74 23.98
CA LEU A 295 0.49 3.46 23.60
C LEU A 295 0.07 2.35 24.57
N TYR A 296 0.07 2.65 25.86
CA TYR A 296 -0.31 1.71 26.92
C TYR A 296 -1.31 2.35 27.87
N ASN A 297 -2.26 1.56 28.35
CA ASN A 297 -3.10 1.90 29.48
C ASN A 297 -2.31 1.76 30.80
N LYS A 298 -2.86 2.29 31.89
CA LYS A 298 -2.22 2.23 33.22
C LYS A 298 -1.98 0.80 33.73
N ASP A 299 -2.78 -0.16 33.26
CA ASP A 299 -2.67 -1.58 33.62
C ASP A 299 -1.66 -2.34 32.73
N GLY A 300 -0.98 -1.66 31.80
CA GLY A 300 0.00 -2.25 30.88
C GLY A 300 -0.59 -2.87 29.62
N SER A 301 -1.93 -2.90 29.47
CA SER A 301 -2.57 -3.26 28.21
C SER A 301 -2.34 -2.20 27.12
N LEU A 302 -2.54 -2.55 25.85
CA LEU A 302 -2.42 -1.57 24.75
C LEU A 302 -3.52 -0.52 24.85
N GLY A 303 -3.14 0.75 24.80
CA GLY A 303 -4.06 1.86 24.61
C GLY A 303 -4.40 2.05 23.13
N ALA A 304 -5.26 3.03 22.81
CA ALA A 304 -5.73 3.26 21.44
C ALA A 304 -4.60 3.40 20.40
N ALA A 305 -3.52 4.14 20.73
CA ALA A 305 -2.37 4.28 19.83
C ALA A 305 -1.57 2.98 19.70
N GLY A 306 -1.44 2.23 20.79
CA GLY A 306 -0.78 0.92 20.79
C GLY A 306 -1.52 -0.12 19.96
N THR A 307 -2.85 -0.15 20.04
CA THR A 307 -3.70 -1.05 19.25
C THR A 307 -3.58 -0.76 17.75
N VAL A 308 -3.66 0.51 17.35
CA VAL A 308 -3.48 0.91 15.93
C VAL A 308 -2.07 0.59 15.43
N LEU A 309 -1.04 0.85 16.24
CA LEU A 309 0.34 0.55 15.88
C LEU A 309 0.59 -0.95 15.75
N LYS A 310 0.09 -1.76 16.68
CA LYS A 310 0.18 -3.23 16.59
C LYS A 310 -0.51 -3.74 15.33
N LYS A 311 -1.73 -3.25 15.07
CA LYS A 311 -2.49 -3.63 13.88
C LYS A 311 -1.69 -3.42 12.60
N LYS A 312 -1.01 -2.28 12.45
CA LYS A 312 -0.19 -1.94 11.27
C LYS A 312 0.90 -2.97 10.94
N PHE A 313 1.39 -3.74 11.92
CA PHE A 313 2.41 -4.77 11.71
C PHE A 313 1.85 -6.19 11.72
N ASP A 314 0.59 -6.37 12.14
CA ASP A 314 -0.10 -7.66 12.13
C ASP A 314 -0.89 -7.90 10.82
N VAL A 315 -1.01 -6.88 9.94
CA VAL A 315 -1.62 -6.97 8.59
C VAL A 315 -0.69 -7.61 7.55
#